data_AF-A0A967ATH3-F1
#
_entry.id   AF-A0A967ATH3-F1
#
_cell.length_a   1.000
_cell.length_b   1.000
_cell.length_c   1.000
_cell.angle_alpha   90.00
_cell.angle_beta   90.00
_cell.angle_gamma   90.00
#
_symmetry.space_group_name_H-M   'P 1'
#
loop_
_entity.id
_entity.type
_entity.pdbx_description
1 polymer ?
#
loop_
_entity_poly.entity_id
_entity_poly.type
_entity_poly.pdbx_seq_one_letter_code
_entity_poly.pdbx_strand_id
1 'polypeptide(L)'
;MNEFIFWAREQLRVDKKLLLLYCIVYFLWGMGMDWFGTQVEIARFTHWWQVLTVYVLYMVPISLLLRKLPFHAQYAYGLIAMGLLEFGGYALGSSYAYPDNVLDQFFNIRNFSLAMALFFALYFPLGNWGVGKLYGFLFKRA
;
A
#
# COMPACT_ATOMS: atom_id res chain seq x y z
N MET A 1 8.26 -23.27 -9.99
CA MET A 1 7.47 -22.96 -8.76
C MET A 1 8.33 -22.95 -7.50
N ASN A 2 9.15 -23.99 -7.26
CA ASN A 2 10.02 -24.05 -6.08
C ASN A 2 11.02 -22.88 -5.97
N GLU A 3 11.56 -22.42 -7.10
CA GLU A 3 12.46 -21.26 -7.14
C GLU A 3 11.79 -19.96 -6.68
N PHE A 4 10.56 -19.70 -7.12
CA PHE A 4 9.79 -18.53 -6.70
C PHE A 4 9.50 -18.57 -5.19
N ILE A 5 9.08 -19.72 -4.67
CA ILE A 5 8.80 -19.88 -3.23
C ILE A 5 10.06 -19.67 -2.41
N PHE A 6 11.20 -20.20 -2.88
CA PHE A 6 12.50 -20.00 -2.23
C PHE A 6 12.89 -18.52 -2.22
N TRP A 7 12.81 -17.85 -3.38
CA TRP A 7 13.08 -16.42 -3.51
C TRP A 7 12.17 -15.57 -2.61
N ALA A 8 10.86 -15.83 -2.62
CA ALA A 8 9.88 -15.11 -1.82
C ALA A 8 10.15 -15.27 -0.32
N ARG A 9 10.47 -16.50 0.11
CA ARG A 9 10.84 -16.79 1.50
C ARG A 9 12.09 -16.02 1.93
N GLU A 10 13.09 -15.92 1.05
CA GLU A 10 14.29 -15.14 1.33
C GLU A 10 13.99 -13.64 1.46
N GLN A 11 13.14 -13.09 0.60
CA GLN A 11 12.73 -11.68 0.72
C GLN A 11 11.98 -11.43 2.02
N LEU A 12 10.99 -12.27 2.36
CA LEU A 12 10.19 -12.12 3.57
C LEU A 12 10.96 -12.38 4.87
N ARG A 13 12.15 -13.01 4.79
CA ARG A 13 13.03 -13.19 5.94
C ARG A 13 13.75 -11.89 6.27
N VAL A 14 13.13 -11.10 7.14
CA VAL A 14 13.67 -9.84 7.70
C VAL A 14 13.87 -9.93 9.19
N ASP A 15 14.71 -9.04 9.73
CA ASP A 15 14.81 -8.88 11.18
C ASP A 15 13.51 -8.30 11.77
N LYS A 16 13.26 -8.62 13.04
CA LYS A 16 12.02 -8.24 13.73
C LYS A 16 11.85 -6.73 13.86
N LYS A 17 12.95 -5.96 13.95
CA LYS A 17 12.90 -4.50 14.07
C LYS A 17 12.45 -3.87 12.76
N LEU A 18 12.96 -4.37 11.64
CA LEU A 18 12.55 -3.92 10.31
C LEU A 18 11.07 -4.24 10.07
N LEU A 19 10.64 -5.47 10.37
CA LEU A 19 9.24 -5.86 10.24
C LEU A 19 8.32 -4.96 11.07
N LEU A 20 8.67 -4.71 12.34
CA LEU A 20 7.90 -3.83 13.22
C LEU A 20 7.81 -2.41 12.64
N LEU A 21 8.91 -1.89 12.10
CA LEU A 21 8.93 -0.56 11.48
C LEU A 21 8.04 -0.50 10.22
N TYR A 22 8.04 -1.54 9.39
CA TYR A 22 7.08 -1.65 8.28
C TYR A 22 5.64 -1.59 8.78
N CYS A 23 5.30 -2.41 9.79
CA CYS A 23 3.94 -2.43 10.34
C CYS A 23 3.53 -1.06 10.90
N ILE A 24 4.41 -0.39 11.67
CA ILE A 24 4.11 0.93 12.24
C ILE A 24 3.94 1.98 11.14
N VAL A 25 4.86 2.05 10.18
CA VAL A 25 4.82 3.06 9.11
C VAL A 25 3.57 2.86 8.25
N TYR A 26 3.30 1.63 7.80
CA TYR A 26 2.13 1.35 6.98
C TYR A 26 0.82 1.56 7.74
N PHE A 27 0.76 1.18 9.03
CA PHE A 27 -0.42 1.44 9.85
C PHE A 27 -0.70 2.94 10.02
N LEU A 28 0.31 3.72 10.39
CA LEU A 28 0.16 5.18 10.53
C LEU A 28 -0.21 5.83 9.21
N TRP A 29 0.41 5.40 8.11
CA TRP A 29 0.05 5.85 6.77
C TRP A 29 -1.40 5.53 6.46
N GLY A 30 -1.83 4.28 6.69
CA GLY A 30 -3.20 3.85 6.41
C GLY A 30 -4.25 4.60 7.21
N MET A 31 -4.02 4.82 8.50
CA MET A 31 -4.88 5.66 9.33
C MET A 31 -4.93 7.10 8.81
N GLY A 32 -3.78 7.66 8.42
CA GLY A 32 -3.69 9.00 7.85
C GLY A 32 -4.45 9.13 6.53
N MET A 33 -4.39 8.11 5.67
CA MET A 33 -5.05 8.13 4.37
C MET A 33 -6.54 7.86 4.43
N ASP A 34 -6.99 6.98 5.32
CA ASP A 34 -8.41 6.77 5.58
C ASP A 34 -9.04 8.04 6.16
N TRP A 35 -8.36 8.68 7.12
CA TRP A 35 -8.77 9.98 7.64
C TRP A 35 -8.80 11.04 6.54
N PHE A 36 -7.71 11.20 5.79
CA PHE A 36 -7.62 12.19 4.71
C PHE A 36 -8.72 11.97 3.67
N GLY A 37 -8.86 10.76 3.13
CA GLY A 37 -9.86 10.40 2.13
C GLY A 37 -11.29 10.67 2.59
N THR A 38 -11.57 10.47 3.88
CA THR A 38 -12.85 10.82 4.51
C THR A 38 -13.03 12.34 4.62
N GLN A 39 -12.00 13.09 5.03
CA GLN A 39 -12.08 14.55 5.19
C GLN A 39 -12.25 15.29 3.86
N VAL A 40 -11.57 14.82 2.81
CA VAL A 40 -11.67 15.41 1.47
C VAL A 40 -12.74 14.75 0.60
N GLU A 41 -13.54 13.85 1.18
CA GLU A 41 -14.63 13.13 0.52
C GLU A 41 -14.21 12.51 -0.82
N ILE A 42 -13.09 11.78 -0.83
CA ILE A 42 -12.61 11.02 -2.01
C ILE A 42 -13.06 9.56 -1.90
N ALA A 43 -12.56 8.88 -0.88
CA ALA A 43 -12.90 7.49 -0.58
C ALA A 43 -12.75 7.22 0.90
N ARG A 44 -13.47 6.20 1.38
CA ARG A 44 -13.36 5.69 2.75
C ARG A 44 -13.51 4.18 2.80
N PHE A 45 -12.94 3.57 3.82
CA PHE A 45 -13.26 2.18 4.16
C PHE A 45 -14.66 2.05 4.76
N THR A 46 -15.27 0.88 4.58
CA THR A 46 -16.54 0.51 5.23
C THR A 46 -16.38 0.42 6.75
N HIS A 47 -15.23 -0.06 7.20
CA HIS A 47 -14.88 -0.27 8.59
C HIS A 47 -13.42 0.13 8.86
N TRP A 48 -13.18 0.80 9.99
CA TRP A 48 -11.84 1.27 10.38
C TRP A 48 -10.79 0.15 10.46
N TRP A 49 -11.19 -1.08 10.84
CA TRP A 49 -10.27 -2.21 10.97
C TRP A 49 -9.70 -2.67 9.62
N GLN A 50 -10.31 -2.28 8.50
CA GLN A 50 -9.80 -2.58 7.17
C GLN A 50 -8.45 -1.91 6.91
N VAL A 51 -8.11 -0.85 7.64
CA VAL A 51 -6.76 -0.29 7.63
C VAL A 51 -5.72 -1.36 8.01
N LEU A 52 -6.01 -2.23 8.98
CA LEU A 52 -5.10 -3.31 9.36
C LEU A 52 -4.98 -4.36 8.26
N THR A 53 -6.09 -4.78 7.66
CA THR A 53 -6.05 -5.83 6.62
C THR A 53 -5.38 -5.34 5.35
N VAL A 54 -5.65 -4.11 4.94
CA VAL A 54 -5.08 -3.52 3.73
C VAL A 54 -3.63 -3.10 3.96
N TYR A 55 -3.38 -2.18 4.89
CA TYR A 55 -2.05 -1.58 5.01
C TYR A 55 -1.05 -2.52 5.68
N VAL A 56 -1.47 -3.30 6.67
CA VAL A 56 -0.54 -4.18 7.40
C VAL A 56 -0.52 -5.57 6.78
N LEU A 57 -1.65 -6.26 6.69
CA LEU A 57 -1.65 -7.67 6.28
C LEU A 57 -1.45 -7.87 4.77
N TYR A 58 -1.92 -6.93 3.94
CA TYR A 58 -1.78 -7.04 2.49
C TYR A 58 -0.53 -6.30 1.99
N MET A 59 -0.40 -5.01 2.27
CA MET A 59 0.66 -4.20 1.67
C MET A 59 2.06 -4.47 2.25
N VAL A 60 2.23 -4.75 3.55
CA VAL A 60 3.58 -5.01 4.12
C VAL A 60 4.24 -6.24 3.49
N PRO A 61 3.60 -7.43 3.39
CA PRO A 61 4.23 -8.58 2.72
C PRO A 61 4.63 -8.29 1.27
N ILE A 62 3.77 -7.61 0.52
CA ILE A 62 4.07 -7.22 -0.86
C ILE A 62 5.25 -6.24 -0.89
N SER A 63 5.26 -5.23 -0.02
CA SER A 63 6.37 -4.28 0.06
C SER A 63 7.69 -4.97 0.37
N LEU A 64 7.68 -5.92 1.31
CA LEU A 64 8.84 -6.72 1.67
C LEU A 64 9.34 -7.60 0.52
N LEU A 65 8.42 -8.19 -0.26
CA LEU A 65 8.76 -8.94 -1.47
C LEU A 65 9.45 -8.06 -2.53
N LEU A 66 8.98 -6.81 -2.67
CA LEU A 66 9.45 -5.89 -3.70
C LEU A 66 10.70 -5.08 -3.30
N ARG A 67 11.04 -4.97 -2.01
CA ARG A 67 11.99 -3.95 -1.49
C ARG A 67 13.38 -3.91 -2.13
N LYS A 68 13.90 -5.04 -2.62
CA LYS A 68 15.24 -5.14 -3.23
C LYS A 68 15.25 -4.86 -4.73
N LEU A 69 14.07 -4.67 -5.34
CA LEU A 69 13.94 -4.35 -6.75
C LEU A 69 14.16 -2.85 -7.00
N PRO A 70 14.51 -2.44 -8.23
CA PRO A 70 14.57 -1.02 -8.56
C PRO A 70 13.18 -0.36 -8.50
N PHE A 71 13.15 0.96 -8.27
CA PHE A 71 11.92 1.74 -8.06
C PHE A 71 10.82 1.45 -9.09
N HIS A 72 11.16 1.46 -10.38
CA HIS A 72 10.20 1.23 -11.46
C HIS A 72 9.58 -0.18 -11.41
N ALA A 73 10.35 -1.19 -11.01
CA ALA A 73 9.85 -2.55 -10.88
C ALA A 73 8.95 -2.70 -9.66
N GLN A 74 9.30 -2.07 -8.54
CA GLN A 74 8.41 -2.01 -7.38
C GLN A 74 7.07 -1.36 -7.72
N TYR A 75 7.11 -0.27 -8.50
CA TYR A 75 5.90 0.39 -8.99
C TYR A 75 5.09 -0.53 -9.92
N ALA A 76 5.72 -1.13 -10.93
CA ALA A 76 5.03 -1.99 -11.89
C ALA A 76 4.38 -3.22 -11.25
N TYR A 77 5.09 -3.92 -10.36
CA TYR A 77 4.50 -5.05 -9.62
C TYR A 77 3.49 -4.59 -8.56
N GLY A 78 3.72 -3.41 -7.97
CA GLY A 78 2.79 -2.75 -7.08
C GLY A 78 1.46 -2.41 -7.75
N LEU A 79 1.46 -2.01 -9.03
CA LEU A 79 0.26 -1.78 -9.82
C LEU A 79 -0.60 -3.03 -9.96
N ILE A 80 0.01 -4.20 -10.13
CA ILE A 80 -0.73 -5.47 -10.19
C ILE A 80 -1.44 -5.72 -8.86
N ALA A 81 -0.73 -5.55 -7.74
CA ALA A 81 -1.31 -5.75 -6.42
C ALA A 81 -2.41 -4.71 -6.10
N MET A 82 -2.16 -3.42 -6.35
CA MET A 82 -3.17 -2.39 -6.14
C MET A 82 -4.36 -2.56 -7.08
N GLY A 83 -4.14 -2.94 -8.33
CA GLY A 83 -5.23 -3.19 -9.27
C GLY A 83 -6.20 -4.25 -8.73
N LEU A 84 -5.68 -5.35 -8.19
CA LEU A 84 -6.49 -6.39 -7.55
C LEU A 84 -7.18 -5.90 -6.28
N LEU A 85 -6.47 -5.13 -5.46
CA LEU A 85 -6.99 -4.59 -4.20
C LEU A 85 -8.10 -3.57 -4.42
N GLU A 86 -7.90 -2.60 -5.30
CA GLU A 86 -8.89 -1.56 -5.64
C GLU A 86 -10.10 -2.18 -6.33
N PHE A 87 -9.87 -3.05 -7.33
CA PHE A 87 -10.95 -3.76 -8.01
C PHE A 87 -11.79 -4.58 -7.02
N GLY A 88 -11.14 -5.41 -6.20
CA GLY A 88 -11.83 -6.22 -5.20
C GLY A 88 -12.48 -5.36 -4.12
N GLY A 89 -11.82 -4.27 -3.72
CA GLY A 89 -12.28 -3.32 -2.73
C GLY A 89 -13.66 -2.76 -3.06
N TYR A 90 -13.80 -2.20 -4.27
CA TYR A 90 -15.04 -1.63 -4.76
C TYR A 90 -16.06 -2.71 -5.15
N ALA A 91 -15.64 -3.80 -5.80
CA ALA A 91 -16.53 -4.87 -6.20
C ALA A 91 -17.23 -5.55 -5.01
N LEU A 92 -16.55 -5.65 -3.86
CA LEU A 92 -17.09 -6.24 -2.63
C LEU A 92 -17.78 -5.22 -1.72
N GLY A 93 -17.86 -3.93 -2.10
CA GLY A 93 -18.43 -2.88 -1.25
C GLY A 93 -17.65 -2.66 0.06
N SER A 94 -16.35 -2.99 0.04
CA SER A 94 -15.46 -2.90 1.20
C SER A 94 -14.69 -1.56 1.22
N SER A 95 -14.75 -0.82 0.11
CA SER A 95 -14.32 0.57 -0.03
C SER A 95 -15.40 1.34 -0.80
N TYR A 96 -15.63 2.59 -0.41
CA TYR A 96 -16.61 3.47 -1.04
C TYR A 96 -15.93 4.70 -1.61
N ALA A 97 -16.22 5.02 -2.86
CA ALA A 97 -15.96 6.33 -3.44
C ALA A 97 -17.13 7.26 -3.07
N TYR A 98 -16.83 8.49 -2.66
CA TYR A 98 -17.87 9.48 -2.42
C TYR A 98 -18.48 9.94 -3.76
N PRO A 99 -19.80 10.14 -3.83
CA PRO A 99 -20.44 10.68 -5.02
C PRO A 99 -19.93 12.11 -5.28
N ASP A 100 -19.76 12.46 -6.56
CA ASP A 100 -19.29 13.78 -6.98
C ASP A 100 -17.95 14.21 -6.36
N ASN A 101 -17.09 13.24 -6.01
CA ASN A 101 -15.76 13.55 -5.49
C ASN A 101 -14.91 14.30 -6.53
N VAL A 102 -13.86 14.97 -6.07
CA VAL A 102 -12.98 15.79 -6.93
C VAL A 102 -12.45 14.99 -8.13
N LEU A 103 -12.04 13.73 -7.93
CA LEU A 103 -11.53 12.90 -9.03
C LEU A 103 -12.64 12.54 -10.04
N ASP A 104 -13.86 12.26 -9.58
CA ASP A 104 -15.01 12.02 -10.45
C ASP A 104 -15.35 13.26 -11.28
N GLN A 105 -15.30 14.45 -10.68
CA GLN A 105 -15.58 15.70 -11.39
C GLN A 105 -14.53 16.02 -12.47
N PHE A 106 -13.25 15.80 -12.18
CA PHE A 106 -12.16 16.08 -13.13
C PHE A 106 -11.98 14.98 -14.18
N PHE A 107 -12.15 13.72 -13.81
CA PHE A 107 -11.76 12.59 -14.65
C PHE A 107 -12.91 11.65 -15.01
N ASN A 108 -14.12 11.83 -14.48
CA ASN A 108 -15.26 10.90 -14.53
C ASN A 108 -15.13 9.67 -13.62
N ILE A 109 -16.30 9.09 -13.27
CA ILE A 109 -16.43 7.94 -12.36
C ILE A 109 -15.69 6.67 -12.84
N ARG A 110 -15.49 6.48 -14.15
CA ARG A 110 -14.81 5.29 -14.69
C ARG A 110 -13.30 5.36 -14.47
N ASN A 111 -12.75 6.56 -14.36
CA ASN A 111 -11.31 6.77 -14.17
C ASN A 111 -10.89 6.80 -12.69
N PHE A 112 -11.85 6.84 -11.77
CA PHE A 112 -11.60 6.87 -10.33
C PHE A 112 -10.74 5.69 -9.86
N SER A 113 -11.24 4.46 -10.02
CA SER A 113 -10.52 3.26 -9.53
C SER A 113 -9.17 3.06 -10.20
N LEU A 114 -9.03 3.50 -11.46
CA LEU A 114 -7.73 3.49 -12.15
C LEU A 114 -6.76 4.50 -11.53
N ALA A 115 -7.22 5.72 -11.26
CA ALA A 115 -6.42 6.75 -10.59
C ALA A 115 -5.96 6.29 -9.21
N MET A 116 -6.85 5.65 -8.44
CA MET A 116 -6.53 5.09 -7.13
C MET A 116 -5.47 4.00 -7.22
N ALA A 117 -5.61 3.06 -8.16
CA ALA A 117 -4.59 2.01 -8.36
C ALA A 117 -3.23 2.60 -8.78
N LEU A 118 -3.23 3.57 -9.69
CA LEU A 118 -2.01 4.26 -10.14
C LEU A 118 -1.31 5.01 -9.02
N PHE A 119 -2.09 5.69 -8.17
CA PHE A 119 -1.59 6.46 -7.04
C PHE A 119 -1.05 5.56 -5.94
N PHE A 120 -1.85 4.61 -5.46
CA PHE A 120 -1.44 3.75 -4.34
C PHE A 120 -0.33 2.78 -4.70
N ALA A 121 -0.12 2.44 -5.98
CA ALA A 121 1.02 1.63 -6.38
C ALA A 121 2.36 2.32 -6.06
N LEU A 122 2.39 3.65 -5.95
CA LEU A 122 3.57 4.40 -5.49
C LEU A 122 3.91 4.11 -4.02
N TYR A 123 2.99 3.56 -3.23
CA TYR A 123 3.22 3.32 -1.81
C TYR A 123 4.26 2.23 -1.58
N PHE A 124 4.41 1.28 -2.49
CA PHE A 124 5.46 0.26 -2.38
C PHE A 124 6.86 0.85 -2.51
N PRO A 125 7.23 1.55 -3.60
CA PRO A 125 8.54 2.17 -3.68
C PRO A 125 8.75 3.28 -2.63
N LEU A 126 7.74 4.13 -2.36
CA LEU A 126 7.87 5.19 -1.35
C LEU A 126 7.97 4.63 0.08
N GLY A 127 7.16 3.62 0.40
CA GLY A 127 7.18 2.96 1.70
C GLY A 127 8.49 2.20 1.93
N ASN A 128 8.97 1.45 0.94
CA ASN A 128 10.28 0.79 1.03
C ASN A 128 11.43 1.78 1.19
N TRP A 129 11.41 2.89 0.45
CA TRP A 129 12.40 3.96 0.62
C TRP A 129 12.32 4.61 2.00
N GLY A 130 11.12 4.99 2.45
CA GLY A 130 10.89 5.66 3.74
C GLY A 130 11.28 4.78 4.92
N VAL A 131 10.83 3.52 4.93
CA VAL A 131 11.21 2.53 5.95
C VAL A 131 12.71 2.28 5.93
N GLY A 132 13.33 2.16 4.75
CA GLY A 132 14.78 1.98 4.63
C GLY A 132 15.58 3.15 5.22
N LYS A 133 15.13 4.39 4.99
CA LYS A 133 15.72 5.61 5.57
C LYS A 133 15.56 5.65 7.08
N LEU A 134 14.35 5.40 7.58
CA LEU A 134 14.06 5.38 9.02
C LEU A 134 14.85 4.27 9.74
N TYR A 135 14.91 3.08 9.16
CA TYR A 135 15.66 1.97 9.74
C TYR A 135 17.16 2.28 9.82
N GLY A 136 17.74 2.85 8.76
CA GLY A 136 19.12 3.30 8.76
C GLY A 136 19.41 4.38 9.81
N PHE A 137 18.48 5.32 9.97
CA PHE A 137 18.60 6.39 10.96
C PHE A 137 18.51 5.86 12.41
N LEU A 138 17.57 4.96 12.69
CA LEU A 138 17.29 4.46 14.05
C LEU A 138 18.25 3.35 14.49
N PHE A 139 18.73 2.50 13.58
CA PHE A 139 19.43 1.26 13.95
C PHE A 139 20.82 1.08 13.34
N LYS A 140 21.22 1.88 12.33
CA LYS A 140 22.59 1.84 11.76
C LYS A 140 23.50 2.99 12.24
N ARG A 141 23.00 3.88 13.10
CA ARG A 141 23.77 4.96 13.74
C ARG A 141 24.26 4.63 15.16
N ALA A 142 24.36 3.35 15.52
CA ALA A 142 24.96 2.88 16.77
C ALA A 142 26.17 1.99 16.46
#